data_AF-A0A925XSN1-F1
#
_entry.id   AF-A0A925XSN1-F1
#
_cell.length_a   1.000
_cell.length_b   1.000
_cell.length_c   1.000
_cell.angle_alpha   90.00
_cell.angle_beta   90.00
_cell.angle_gamma   90.00
#
_symmetry.space_group_name_H-M   'P 1'
#
loop_
_entity.id
_entity.type
_entity.pdbx_description
1 polymer ?
#
loop_
_entity_poly.entity_id
_entity_poly.type
_entity_poly.pdbx_seq_one_letter_code
_entity_poly.pdbx_strand_id
1 'polypeptide(L)'
;VFAVLAWMLGTSIGYGGDVAPMSGAMEGQRILSCRNGREAARMYVWTEVTLFVFLLVLTLPALGAIVLWPELHTGGIDRELAYGMLIKKYIPSGLLGLVVVSVLASLMSTVSSNLNFGAQVAVNDLYRRYWQPDRSEQHYLKAGKIVTLVILAMALGVVWGVTYLFDIAVFMLGMSAAELPANWAQWWWWRFNLKARLTATFGGPVIYLLVRLVWMPGADYGLQILVAMALATLAWVSVALLSAPDDENTLTSFYERARPLGWWGPIARRVRERSPLHPPEQTVLTPQQE
;
A
#
# COMPACT_ATOMS: atom_id res chain seq x y z
N VAL A 1 -15.60 2.71 14.04
CA VAL A 1 -15.30 1.34 14.53
C VAL A 1 -15.33 0.31 13.41
N PHE A 2 -16.44 0.14 12.68
CA PHE A 2 -16.53 -0.86 11.59
C PHE A 2 -15.45 -0.69 10.50
N ALA A 3 -15.22 0.52 10.00
CA ALA A 3 -14.16 0.79 9.02
C ALA A 3 -12.76 0.45 9.53
N VAL A 4 -12.52 0.60 10.84
CA VAL A 4 -11.22 0.31 11.44
C VAL A 4 -11.03 -1.19 11.65
N LEU A 5 -12.08 -1.90 12.07
CA LEU A 5 -12.06 -3.37 12.12
C LEU A 5 -11.90 -3.97 10.73
N ALA A 6 -12.56 -3.41 9.71
CA ALA A 6 -12.39 -3.82 8.32
C ALA A 6 -10.96 -3.56 7.81
N TRP A 7 -10.37 -2.41 8.17
CA TRP A 7 -8.97 -2.11 7.87
C TRP A 7 -8.02 -3.11 8.53
N MET A 8 -8.19 -3.37 9.84
CA MET A 8 -7.38 -4.33 10.60
C MET A 8 -7.53 -5.77 10.08
N LEU A 9 -8.73 -6.18 9.69
CA LEU A 9 -8.96 -7.47 9.04
C LEU A 9 -8.28 -7.53 7.67
N GLY A 10 -8.36 -6.45 6.89
CA GLY A 10 -7.69 -6.32 5.61
C GLY A 10 -6.17 -6.43 5.71
N THR A 11 -5.56 -5.76 6.69
CA THR A 11 -4.10 -5.86 6.95
C THR A 11 -3.72 -7.25 7.45
N SER A 12 -4.55 -7.86 8.30
CA SER A 12 -4.28 -9.18 8.92
C SER A 12 -4.42 -10.36 7.96
N ILE A 13 -5.37 -10.32 7.02
CA ILE A 13 -5.56 -11.40 6.01
C ILE A 13 -4.47 -11.34 4.93
N GLY A 14 -3.65 -10.29 4.95
CA GLY A 14 -2.63 -10.02 3.96
C GLY A 14 -3.21 -9.18 2.84
N TYR A 15 -2.97 -7.88 2.92
CA TYR A 15 -2.97 -7.00 1.76
C TYR A 15 -1.86 -7.50 0.83
N GLY A 16 -2.20 -8.37 -0.11
CA GLY A 16 -1.20 -9.10 -0.88
C GLY A 16 -0.09 -8.20 -1.41
N GLY A 17 1.11 -8.26 -0.80
CA GLY A 17 2.36 -7.59 -1.18
C GLY A 17 2.38 -6.06 -1.27
N ASP A 18 1.35 -5.45 -1.87
CA ASP A 18 1.40 -4.13 -2.47
C ASP A 18 0.26 -3.20 -2.04
N VAL A 19 -0.68 -3.65 -1.20
CA VAL A 19 -1.77 -2.78 -0.73
C VAL A 19 -1.42 -2.06 0.57
N ALA A 20 -0.54 -1.10 0.43
CA ALA A 20 -0.74 0.21 1.01
C ALA A 20 -0.29 1.19 -0.08
N PRO A 21 -1.10 2.19 -0.49
CA PRO A 21 -0.72 3.17 -1.52
C PRO A 21 0.62 3.88 -1.27
N MET A 22 1.23 3.67 -0.10
CA MET A 22 2.53 4.21 0.27
C MET A 22 3.53 3.20 0.88
N SER A 23 3.26 1.90 1.08
CA SER A 23 4.12 1.13 2.01
C SER A 23 4.37 -0.37 1.74
N GLY A 24 3.81 -1.01 0.69
CA GLY A 24 4.00 -2.46 0.47
C GLY A 24 5.47 -2.92 0.45
N ALA A 25 6.30 -2.26 -0.36
CA ALA A 25 7.72 -2.57 -0.45
C ALA A 25 8.55 -2.06 0.75
N MET A 26 8.18 -0.94 1.37
CA MET A 26 8.87 -0.42 2.58
C MET A 26 8.61 -1.30 3.80
N GLU A 27 7.40 -1.82 3.96
CA GLU A 27 7.06 -2.81 4.99
C GLU A 27 7.74 -4.15 4.71
N GLY A 28 7.79 -4.59 3.45
CA GLY A 28 8.53 -5.78 3.04
C GLY A 28 9.97 -5.78 3.54
N GLN A 29 10.68 -4.66 3.41
CA GLN A 29 12.06 -4.53 3.94
C GLN A 29 12.12 -4.71 5.46
N ARG A 30 11.14 -4.18 6.20
CA ARG A 30 11.07 -4.31 7.66
C ARG A 30 10.77 -5.75 8.09
N ILE A 31 9.85 -6.43 7.40
CA ILE A 31 9.53 -7.85 7.63
C ILE A 31 10.77 -8.72 7.39
N LEU A 32 11.47 -8.51 6.26
CA LEU A 32 12.65 -9.30 5.88
C LEU A 32 13.85 -9.04 6.81
N SER A 33 13.84 -7.95 7.55
CA SER A 33 14.86 -7.64 8.57
C SER A 33 14.57 -8.30 9.92
N CYS A 34 13.39 -8.90 10.12
CA CYS A 34 13.07 -9.63 11.33
C CYS A 34 13.81 -10.97 11.38
N ARG A 35 14.18 -11.41 12.60
CA ARG A 35 14.96 -12.64 12.82
C ARG A 35 14.23 -13.91 12.39
N ASN A 36 12.91 -13.94 12.54
CA ASN A 36 12.06 -15.09 12.21
C ASN A 36 10.59 -14.64 12.07
N GLY A 37 9.72 -15.54 11.60
CA GLY A 37 8.30 -15.25 11.36
C GLY A 37 7.51 -14.84 12.62
N ARG A 38 7.90 -15.32 13.81
CA ARG A 38 7.24 -14.95 15.08
C ARG A 38 7.53 -13.49 15.43
N GLU A 39 8.78 -13.05 15.28
CA GLU A 39 9.17 -11.65 15.49
C GLU A 39 8.54 -10.72 14.43
N ALA A 40 8.45 -11.16 13.17
CA ALA A 40 7.74 -10.43 12.12
C ALA A 40 6.25 -10.24 12.45
N ALA A 41 5.58 -11.30 12.91
CA ALA A 41 4.17 -11.22 13.34
C ALA A 41 3.99 -10.28 14.54
N ARG A 42 4.87 -10.34 15.54
CA ARG A 42 4.85 -9.42 16.70
C ARG A 42 5.03 -7.96 16.25
N MET A 43 5.97 -7.70 15.36
CA MET A 43 6.21 -6.37 14.80
C MET A 43 4.96 -5.82 14.10
N TYR A 44 4.26 -6.64 13.31
CA TYR A 44 3.00 -6.24 12.66
C TYR A 44 1.89 -5.95 13.67
N VAL A 45 1.66 -6.83 14.65
CA VAL A 45 0.63 -6.62 15.68
C VAL A 45 0.87 -5.33 16.45
N TRP A 46 2.12 -5.08 16.87
CA TRP A 46 2.47 -3.84 17.55
C TRP A 46 2.30 -2.61 16.66
N THR A 47 2.62 -2.72 15.37
CA THR A 47 2.41 -1.63 14.40
C THR A 47 0.93 -1.28 14.29
N GLU A 48 0.05 -2.28 14.16
CA GLU A 48 -1.40 -2.08 14.08
C GLU A 48 -1.99 -1.47 15.35
N VAL A 49 -1.63 -2.01 16.52
CA VAL A 49 -2.09 -1.48 17.82
C VAL A 49 -1.64 -0.02 17.98
N THR A 50 -0.38 0.27 17.65
CA THR A 50 0.18 1.61 17.74
C THR A 50 -0.52 2.56 16.79
N LEU A 51 -0.68 2.17 15.52
CA LEU A 51 -1.37 2.96 14.50
C LEU A 51 -2.82 3.25 14.88
N PHE A 52 -3.55 2.25 15.39
CA PHE A 52 -4.91 2.39 15.87
C PHE A 52 -5.02 3.44 16.99
N VAL A 53 -4.13 3.35 17.99
CA VAL A 53 -4.11 4.29 19.12
C VAL A 53 -3.77 5.69 18.65
N PHE A 54 -2.75 5.87 17.80
CA PHE A 54 -2.39 7.17 17.24
C PHE A 54 -3.53 7.78 16.42
N LEU A 55 -4.18 6.98 15.57
CA LEU A 55 -5.28 7.45 14.75
C LEU A 55 -6.48 7.85 15.59
N LEU A 56 -6.74 7.17 16.71
CA LEU A 56 -7.77 7.55 17.67
C LEU A 56 -7.43 8.87 18.38
N VAL A 57 -6.20 9.00 18.89
CA VAL A 57 -5.71 10.22 19.56
C VAL A 57 -5.75 11.42 18.62
N LEU A 58 -5.50 11.23 17.34
CA LEU A 58 -5.66 12.26 16.34
C LEU A 58 -7.15 12.51 16.09
N THR A 59 -7.89 11.53 15.58
CA THR A 59 -9.23 11.75 15.00
C THR A 59 -10.24 12.33 16.00
N LEU A 60 -10.19 11.95 17.27
CA LEU A 60 -11.15 12.42 18.28
C LEU A 60 -11.10 13.95 18.49
N PRO A 61 -9.93 14.58 18.73
CA PRO A 61 -9.79 16.04 18.71
C PRO A 61 -10.35 16.70 17.45
N ALA A 62 -10.07 16.16 16.26
CA ALA A 62 -10.57 16.73 15.00
C ALA A 62 -12.10 16.70 14.93
N LEU A 63 -12.74 15.64 15.41
CA LEU A 63 -14.20 15.59 15.54
C LEU A 63 -14.72 16.62 16.56
N GLY A 64 -13.99 16.83 17.66
CA GLY A 64 -14.28 17.88 18.63
C GLY A 64 -14.16 19.29 18.06
N ALA A 65 -13.25 19.53 17.10
CA ALA A 65 -13.12 20.82 16.44
C ALA A 65 -14.40 21.25 15.72
N ILE A 66 -15.14 20.31 15.16
CA ILE A 66 -16.41 20.58 14.46
C ILE A 66 -17.46 21.16 15.41
N VAL A 67 -17.45 20.76 16.69
CA VAL A 67 -18.36 21.31 17.71
C VAL A 67 -17.96 22.73 18.09
N LEU A 68 -16.66 23.04 18.12
CA LEU A 68 -16.13 24.35 18.47
C LEU A 68 -16.25 25.36 17.33
N TRP A 69 -16.13 24.90 16.09
CA TRP A 69 -16.21 25.69 14.86
C TRP A 69 -17.13 24.97 13.87
N PRO A 70 -18.45 25.20 13.96
CA PRO A 70 -19.42 24.59 13.06
C PRO A 70 -19.16 24.89 11.58
N GLU A 71 -18.45 25.98 11.27
CA GLU A 71 -18.09 26.34 9.90
C GLU A 71 -17.19 25.31 9.20
N LEU A 72 -16.46 24.49 9.97
CA LEU A 72 -15.68 23.36 9.43
C LEU A 72 -16.59 22.30 8.78
N HIS A 73 -17.81 22.13 9.30
CA HIS A 73 -18.78 21.20 8.71
C HIS A 73 -19.54 21.84 7.55
N THR A 74 -20.02 23.07 7.74
CA THR A 74 -20.85 23.78 6.74
C THR A 74 -20.04 24.29 5.53
N GLY A 75 -18.71 24.26 5.60
CA GLY A 75 -17.81 24.61 4.50
C GLY A 75 -17.38 26.07 4.48
N GLY A 76 -17.64 26.84 5.55
CA GLY A 76 -17.17 28.21 5.69
C GLY A 76 -15.68 28.32 6.04
N ILE A 77 -15.08 27.24 6.56
CA ILE A 77 -13.65 27.14 6.87
C ILE A 77 -13.11 25.86 6.25
N ASP A 78 -11.88 25.93 5.73
CA ASP A 78 -11.15 24.76 5.25
C ASP A 78 -10.94 23.74 6.37
N ARG A 79 -11.38 22.50 6.11
CA ARG A 79 -11.31 21.37 7.04
C ARG A 79 -9.87 20.96 7.35
N GLU A 80 -8.93 21.21 6.46
CA GLU A 80 -7.51 20.90 6.66
C GLU A 80 -6.88 21.76 7.77
N LEU A 81 -7.49 22.89 8.12
CA LEU A 81 -7.02 23.80 9.17
C LEU A 81 -7.42 23.37 10.59
N ALA A 82 -8.33 22.39 10.74
CA ALA A 82 -8.94 22.04 12.03
C ALA A 82 -7.91 21.76 13.14
N TYR A 83 -6.85 21.00 12.85
CA TYR A 83 -5.79 20.74 13.83
C TYR A 83 -4.98 21.98 14.18
N GLY A 84 -4.65 22.80 13.17
CA GLY A 84 -3.93 24.05 13.41
C GLY A 84 -4.70 24.98 14.35
N MET A 85 -6.02 25.03 14.18
CA MET A 85 -6.92 25.80 15.06
C MET A 85 -6.97 25.23 16.49
N LEU A 86 -7.03 23.91 16.64
CA LEU A 86 -6.98 23.26 17.96
C LEU A 86 -5.65 23.52 18.67
N ILE A 87 -4.53 23.36 17.97
CA ILE A 87 -3.19 23.60 18.51
C ILE A 87 -3.09 25.05 18.98
N LYS A 88 -3.48 26.02 18.14
CA LYS A 88 -3.45 27.44 18.49
C LYS A 88 -4.34 27.78 19.70
N LYS A 89 -5.47 27.10 19.86
CA LYS A 89 -6.43 27.36 20.94
C LYS A 89 -5.99 26.77 22.28
N TYR A 90 -5.42 25.56 22.29
CA TYR A 90 -5.18 24.79 23.51
C TYR A 90 -3.71 24.71 23.94
N ILE A 91 -2.75 24.94 23.03
CA ILE A 91 -1.33 24.79 23.34
C ILE A 91 -0.73 26.14 23.75
N PRO A 92 -0.07 26.25 24.92
CA PRO A 92 0.57 27.47 25.36
C PRO A 92 1.79 27.82 24.50
N SER A 93 2.14 29.11 24.46
CA SER A 93 3.18 29.65 23.56
C SER A 93 4.54 28.95 23.65
N GLY A 94 4.97 28.54 24.85
CA GLY A 94 6.23 27.80 25.04
C GLY A 94 6.23 26.39 24.45
N LEU A 95 5.07 25.71 24.43
CA LEU A 95 4.93 24.36 23.86
C LEU A 95 4.61 24.40 22.36
N LEU A 96 4.11 25.52 21.84
CA LEU A 96 3.81 25.69 20.42
C LEU A 96 5.05 25.43 19.54
N GLY A 97 6.21 25.93 19.97
CA GLY A 97 7.48 25.67 19.27
C GLY A 97 7.82 24.18 19.20
N LEU A 98 7.61 23.43 20.28
CA LEU A 98 7.83 21.98 20.30
C LEU A 98 6.88 21.25 19.35
N VAL A 99 5.61 21.67 19.29
CA VAL A 99 4.63 21.10 18.36
C VAL A 99 5.08 21.33 16.92
N VAL A 100 5.45 22.57 16.56
CA VAL A 100 5.91 22.88 15.19
C VAL A 100 7.14 22.07 14.82
N VAL A 101 8.14 21.98 15.71
CA VAL A 101 9.34 21.16 15.48
C VAL A 101 8.99 19.69 15.32
N SER A 102 8.07 19.15 16.12
CA SER A 102 7.65 17.74 16.03
C SER A 102 6.95 17.43 14.69
N VAL A 103 6.13 18.34 14.18
CA VAL A 103 5.47 18.21 12.88
C VAL A 103 6.51 18.25 11.77
N LEU A 104 7.45 19.19 11.81
CA LEU A 104 8.54 19.26 10.82
C LEU A 104 9.42 18.00 10.85
N ALA A 105 9.77 17.50 12.02
CA ALA A 105 10.55 16.27 12.18
C ALA A 105 9.80 15.04 11.63
N SER A 106 8.49 14.94 11.91
CA SER A 106 7.64 13.87 11.38
C SER A 106 7.54 13.94 9.86
N LEU A 107 7.33 15.13 9.28
CA LEU A 107 7.29 15.34 7.84
C LEU A 107 8.61 14.96 7.17
N MET A 108 9.75 15.37 7.76
CA MET A 108 11.08 15.01 7.26
C MET A 108 11.30 13.50 7.27
N SER A 109 10.83 12.77 8.29
CA SER A 109 10.92 11.32 8.37
C SER A 109 10.18 10.63 7.22
N THR A 110 8.95 11.05 6.94
CA THR A 110 8.13 10.50 5.86
C THR A 110 8.69 10.84 4.49
N VAL A 111 9.07 12.10 4.26
CA VAL A 111 9.64 12.56 2.98
C VAL A 111 10.96 11.84 2.70
N SER A 112 11.86 11.77 3.70
CA SER A 112 13.15 11.08 3.57
C SER A 112 12.95 9.60 3.24
N SER A 113 12.01 8.93 3.92
CA SER A 113 11.72 7.51 3.66
C SER A 113 11.25 7.26 2.23
N ASN A 114 10.29 8.05 1.73
CA ASN A 114 9.76 7.92 0.37
C ASN A 114 10.81 8.25 -0.70
N LEU A 115 11.57 9.33 -0.52
CA LEU A 115 12.62 9.72 -1.46
C LEU A 115 13.76 8.69 -1.51
N ASN A 116 14.16 8.16 -0.36
CA ASN A 116 15.19 7.14 -0.25
C ASN A 116 14.73 5.81 -0.86
N PHE A 117 13.49 5.39 -0.58
CA PHE A 117 12.89 4.21 -1.19
C PHE A 117 12.83 4.32 -2.72
N GLY A 118 12.26 5.40 -3.25
CA GLY A 118 12.14 5.62 -4.69
C GLY A 118 13.50 5.66 -5.40
N ALA A 119 14.50 6.30 -4.78
CA ALA A 119 15.86 6.32 -5.31
C ALA A 119 16.52 4.93 -5.31
N GLN A 120 16.33 4.14 -4.25
CA GLN A 120 16.88 2.78 -4.19
C GLN A 120 16.28 1.87 -5.26
N VAL A 121 14.96 1.90 -5.45
CA VAL A 121 14.29 1.10 -6.48
C VAL A 121 14.80 1.52 -7.87
N ALA A 122 14.79 2.82 -8.19
CA ALA A 122 15.26 3.30 -9.47
C ALA A 122 16.74 2.99 -9.73
N VAL A 123 17.61 3.11 -8.72
CA VAL A 123 19.03 2.82 -8.88
C VAL A 123 19.31 1.32 -8.97
N ASN A 124 18.78 0.50 -8.07
CA ASN A 124 19.13 -0.91 -8.02
C ASN A 124 18.38 -1.72 -9.08
N ASP A 125 17.09 -1.48 -9.25
CA ASP A 125 16.24 -2.34 -10.08
C ASP A 125 16.26 -1.93 -11.55
N LEU A 126 16.48 -0.64 -11.84
CA LEU A 126 16.55 -0.11 -13.20
C LEU A 126 17.99 0.21 -13.63
N TYR A 127 18.66 1.13 -12.92
CA TYR A 127 19.93 1.68 -13.38
C TYR A 127 21.10 0.69 -13.30
N ARG A 128 21.33 0.08 -12.15
CA ARG A 128 22.37 -0.92 -11.92
C ARG A 128 22.11 -2.19 -12.72
N ARG A 129 20.85 -2.63 -12.80
CA ARG A 129 20.48 -3.88 -13.47
C ARG A 129 20.52 -3.80 -15.00
N TYR A 130 20.04 -2.71 -15.59
CA TYR A 130 19.83 -2.65 -17.05
C TYR A 130 20.71 -1.63 -17.78
N TRP A 131 21.10 -0.51 -17.16
CA TRP A 131 21.81 0.57 -17.87
C TRP A 131 23.31 0.60 -17.64
N GLN A 132 23.75 0.43 -16.39
CA GLN A 132 25.17 0.52 -16.03
C GLN A 132 25.51 -0.55 -14.99
N PRO A 133 25.60 -1.83 -15.40
CA PRO A 133 26.09 -2.88 -14.52
C PRO A 133 27.56 -2.67 -14.15
N ASP A 134 27.98 -3.29 -13.04
CA ASP A 134 29.38 -3.40 -12.59
C ASP A 134 30.14 -2.08 -12.34
N ARG A 135 29.42 -1.00 -12.01
CA ARG A 135 30.03 0.24 -11.49
C ARG A 135 30.36 0.15 -10.01
N SER A 136 31.21 1.07 -9.53
CA SER A 136 31.56 1.18 -8.12
C SER A 136 30.37 1.65 -7.28
N GLU A 137 30.35 1.29 -6.00
CA GLU A 137 29.29 1.75 -5.08
C GLU A 137 29.23 3.27 -4.96
N GLN A 138 30.37 3.97 -5.08
CA GLN A 138 30.39 5.44 -5.12
C GLN A 138 29.63 6.01 -6.32
N HIS A 139 29.64 5.32 -7.46
CA HIS A 139 28.87 5.71 -8.64
C HIS A 139 27.36 5.59 -8.37
N TYR A 140 26.93 4.45 -7.83
CA TYR A 140 25.51 4.23 -7.50
C TYR A 140 25.02 5.19 -6.41
N LEU A 141 25.84 5.53 -5.43
CA LEU A 141 25.51 6.56 -4.43
C LEU A 141 25.28 7.94 -5.06
N LYS A 142 26.13 8.34 -6.03
CA LYS A 142 25.94 9.60 -6.76
C LYS A 142 24.68 9.56 -7.63
N ALA A 143 24.44 8.45 -8.33
CA ALA A 143 23.23 8.25 -9.11
C ALA A 143 21.97 8.35 -8.22
N GLY A 144 21.99 7.71 -7.05
CA GLY A 144 20.90 7.78 -6.07
C GLY A 144 20.59 9.20 -5.62
N LYS A 145 21.61 10.00 -5.30
CA LYS A 145 21.42 11.43 -4.96
C LYS A 145 20.76 12.22 -6.08
N ILE A 146 21.15 11.97 -7.33
CA ILE A 146 20.54 12.63 -8.50
C ILE A 146 19.07 12.21 -8.63
N VAL A 147 18.78 10.91 -8.54
CA VAL A 147 17.40 10.40 -8.62
C VAL A 147 16.53 11.00 -7.51
N THR A 148 17.04 11.10 -6.27
CA THR A 148 16.33 11.77 -5.18
C THR A 148 15.97 13.22 -5.52
N LEU A 149 16.89 13.99 -6.09
CA LEU A 149 16.62 15.37 -6.51
C LEU A 149 15.57 15.45 -7.63
N VAL A 150 15.60 14.51 -8.58
CA VAL A 150 14.60 14.43 -9.66
C VAL A 150 13.21 14.13 -9.10
N ILE A 151 13.09 13.13 -8.22
CA ILE A 151 11.81 12.79 -7.57
C ILE A 151 11.29 13.99 -6.76
N LEU A 152 12.16 14.68 -6.01
CA LEU A 152 11.79 15.88 -5.27
C LEU A 152 11.28 17.00 -6.20
N ALA A 153 11.97 17.25 -7.31
CA ALA A 153 11.54 18.26 -8.29
C ALA A 153 10.17 17.92 -8.90
N MET A 154 9.92 16.65 -9.22
CA MET A 154 8.60 16.19 -9.71
C MET A 154 7.52 16.37 -8.64
N ALA A 155 7.80 16.02 -7.39
CA ALA A 155 6.85 16.20 -6.28
C ALA A 155 6.49 17.68 -6.08
N LEU A 156 7.48 18.59 -6.12
CA LEU A 156 7.22 20.04 -6.05
C LEU A 156 6.39 20.54 -7.23
N GLY A 157 6.59 19.98 -8.43
CA GLY A 157 5.77 20.27 -9.61
C GLY A 157 4.31 19.89 -9.41
N VAL A 158 4.03 18.73 -8.80
CA VAL A 158 2.66 18.31 -8.47
C VAL A 158 2.03 19.24 -7.44
N VAL A 159 2.76 19.58 -6.38
CA VAL A 159 2.27 20.47 -5.30
C VAL A 159 1.86 21.84 -5.83
N TRP A 160 2.57 22.37 -6.84
CA TRP A 160 2.21 23.66 -7.45
C TRP A 160 0.80 23.67 -8.06
N GLY A 161 0.33 22.52 -8.56
CA GLY A 161 -0.96 22.39 -9.23
C GLY A 161 -2.13 22.00 -8.33
N VAL A 162 -1.90 21.82 -7.03
CA VAL A 162 -2.92 21.30 -6.10
C VAL A 162 -3.22 22.29 -4.99
N THR A 163 -4.50 22.49 -4.71
CA THR A 163 -4.98 23.37 -3.64
C THR A 163 -5.27 22.63 -2.34
N TYR A 164 -5.86 21.43 -2.41
CA TYR A 164 -6.26 20.65 -1.24
C TYR A 164 -5.55 19.29 -1.20
N LEU A 165 -5.05 18.91 -0.02
CA LEU A 165 -4.43 17.60 0.19
C LEU A 165 -5.45 16.46 -0.01
N PHE A 166 -6.72 16.71 0.33
CA PHE A 166 -7.80 15.73 0.14
C PHE A 166 -7.93 15.26 -1.32
N ASP A 167 -7.73 16.14 -2.29
CA ASP A 167 -7.81 15.79 -3.72
C ASP A 167 -6.70 14.82 -4.12
N ILE A 168 -5.48 15.02 -3.59
CA ILE A 168 -4.35 14.11 -3.79
C ILE A 168 -4.69 12.74 -3.18
N ALA A 169 -5.24 12.72 -1.96
CA ALA A 169 -5.59 11.49 -1.28
C ALA A 169 -6.65 10.69 -2.05
N VAL A 170 -7.70 11.35 -2.56
CA VAL A 170 -8.74 10.71 -3.38
C VAL A 170 -8.18 10.20 -4.70
N PHE A 171 -7.29 10.97 -5.34
CA PHE A 171 -6.64 10.56 -6.59
C PHE A 171 -5.76 9.32 -6.38
N MET A 172 -4.91 9.33 -5.35
CA MET A 172 -4.06 8.19 -5.00
C MET A 172 -4.91 6.97 -4.61
N LEU A 173 -5.95 7.17 -3.80
CA LEU A 173 -6.86 6.09 -3.42
C LEU A 173 -7.52 5.48 -4.66
N GLY A 174 -7.96 6.28 -5.63
CA GLY A 174 -8.59 5.74 -6.83
C GLY A 174 -7.66 4.97 -7.75
N MET A 175 -6.43 5.45 -7.94
CA MET A 175 -5.38 4.73 -8.68
C MET A 175 -5.07 3.38 -8.02
N SER A 176 -4.85 3.37 -6.70
CA SER A 176 -4.54 2.15 -5.95
C SER A 176 -5.74 1.21 -5.82
N ALA A 177 -6.95 1.75 -5.66
CA ALA A 177 -8.18 0.98 -5.50
C ALA A 177 -8.45 0.08 -6.72
N ALA A 178 -8.13 0.57 -7.92
CA ALA A 178 -8.29 -0.18 -9.15
C ALA A 178 -7.47 -1.49 -9.19
N GLU A 179 -6.36 -1.55 -8.44
CA GLU A 179 -5.45 -2.70 -8.41
C GLU A 179 -5.69 -3.66 -7.23
N LEU A 180 -6.49 -3.25 -6.22
CA LEU A 180 -6.73 -4.02 -5.00
C LEU A 180 -7.10 -5.49 -5.25
N PRO A 181 -8.03 -5.80 -6.17
CA PRO A 181 -8.49 -7.18 -6.33
C PRO A 181 -7.40 -8.06 -6.96
N ALA A 182 -6.54 -7.50 -7.81
CA ALA A 182 -5.42 -8.23 -8.41
C ALA A 182 -4.33 -8.57 -7.37
N ASN A 183 -4.08 -7.67 -6.42
CA ASN A 183 -3.14 -7.89 -5.32
C ASN A 183 -3.58 -9.04 -4.40
N TRP A 184 -4.89 -9.25 -4.24
CA TRP A 184 -5.42 -10.43 -3.55
C TRP A 184 -5.39 -11.69 -4.43
N ALA A 185 -5.69 -11.56 -5.72
CA ALA A 185 -5.78 -12.67 -6.64
C ALA A 185 -4.50 -13.51 -6.71
N GLN A 186 -3.32 -12.89 -6.62
CA GLN A 186 -2.03 -13.59 -6.64
C GLN A 186 -1.88 -14.64 -5.51
N TRP A 187 -2.55 -14.43 -4.37
CA TRP A 187 -2.49 -15.34 -3.23
C TRP A 187 -3.66 -16.31 -3.22
N TRP A 188 -4.84 -15.91 -3.71
CA TRP A 188 -6.07 -16.67 -3.56
C TRP A 188 -6.49 -17.46 -4.80
N TRP A 189 -5.91 -17.16 -5.97
CA TRP A 189 -6.32 -17.75 -7.24
C TRP A 189 -5.14 -18.18 -8.11
N TRP A 190 -4.95 -19.49 -8.24
CA TRP A 190 -3.87 -20.11 -9.03
C TRP A 190 -3.83 -19.70 -10.51
N ARG A 191 -4.92 -19.14 -11.04
CA ARG A 191 -5.03 -18.74 -12.45
C ARG A 191 -4.55 -17.32 -12.73
N PHE A 192 -4.29 -16.55 -11.69
CA PHE A 192 -3.73 -15.21 -11.81
C PHE A 192 -2.27 -15.30 -12.29
N ASN A 193 -2.03 -14.89 -13.53
CA ASN A 193 -0.74 -15.02 -14.20
C ASN A 193 -0.09 -13.67 -14.52
N LEU A 194 1.12 -13.70 -15.10
CA LEU A 194 1.86 -12.49 -15.44
C LEU A 194 1.07 -11.52 -16.34
N LYS A 195 0.30 -12.02 -17.32
CA LYS A 195 -0.48 -11.16 -18.22
C LYS A 195 -1.61 -10.45 -17.47
N ALA A 196 -2.29 -11.16 -16.56
CA ALA A 196 -3.29 -10.58 -15.69
C ALA A 196 -2.67 -9.54 -14.74
N ARG A 197 -1.49 -9.82 -14.17
CA ARG A 197 -0.71 -8.87 -13.36
C ARG A 197 -0.42 -7.59 -14.12
N LEU A 198 0.16 -7.68 -15.32
CA LEU A 198 0.48 -6.52 -16.14
C LEU A 198 -0.77 -5.73 -16.53
N THR A 199 -1.87 -6.43 -16.82
CA THR A 199 -3.17 -5.81 -17.10
C THR A 199 -3.70 -5.05 -15.89
N ALA A 200 -3.58 -5.60 -14.68
CA ALA A 200 -3.97 -4.89 -13.47
C ALA A 200 -3.09 -3.67 -13.21
N THR A 201 -1.76 -3.84 -13.21
CA THR A 201 -0.79 -2.79 -12.86
C THR A 201 -0.79 -1.61 -13.84
N PHE A 202 -0.93 -1.86 -15.14
CA PHE A 202 -0.93 -0.78 -16.14
C PHE A 202 -2.35 -0.40 -16.58
N GLY A 203 -3.25 -1.37 -16.67
CA GLY A 203 -4.64 -1.13 -17.08
C GLY A 203 -5.49 -0.52 -15.97
N GLY A 204 -5.29 -0.87 -14.70
CA GLY A 204 -6.04 -0.32 -13.57
C GLY A 204 -5.96 1.21 -13.49
N PRO A 205 -4.75 1.80 -13.42
CA PRO A 205 -4.54 3.24 -13.49
C PRO A 205 -5.16 3.91 -14.71
N VAL A 206 -4.97 3.31 -15.90
CA VAL A 206 -5.53 3.85 -17.15
C VAL A 206 -7.07 3.84 -17.12
N ILE A 207 -7.67 2.76 -16.66
CA ILE A 207 -9.13 2.64 -16.49
C ILE A 207 -9.63 3.68 -15.50
N TYR A 208 -8.96 3.86 -14.36
CA TYR A 208 -9.34 4.90 -13.39
C TYR A 208 -9.29 6.30 -14.01
N LEU A 209 -8.22 6.64 -14.74
CA LEU A 209 -8.10 7.93 -15.42
C LEU A 209 -9.19 8.11 -16.49
N LEU A 210 -9.52 7.08 -17.27
CA LEU A 210 -10.61 7.13 -18.24
C LEU A 210 -11.97 7.34 -17.58
N VAL A 211 -12.24 6.61 -16.48
CA VAL A 211 -13.47 6.77 -15.70
C VAL A 211 -13.57 8.19 -15.15
N ARG A 212 -12.51 8.71 -14.54
CA ARG A 212 -12.53 10.01 -13.87
C ARG A 212 -12.52 11.20 -14.82
N LEU A 213 -11.78 11.12 -15.93
CA LEU A 213 -11.58 12.26 -16.83
C LEU A 213 -12.54 12.27 -18.02
N VAL A 214 -12.97 11.09 -18.50
CA VAL A 214 -13.73 10.98 -19.76
C VAL A 214 -15.15 10.48 -19.53
N TRP A 215 -15.32 9.37 -18.80
CA TRP A 215 -16.62 8.70 -18.74
C TRP A 215 -17.57 9.31 -17.70
N MET A 216 -17.05 9.62 -16.52
CA MET A 216 -17.85 10.11 -15.39
C MET A 216 -17.27 11.41 -14.81
N PRO A 217 -16.90 12.42 -15.62
CA PRO A 217 -16.35 13.66 -15.09
C PRO A 217 -17.37 14.35 -14.16
N GLY A 218 -16.91 14.75 -12.97
CA GLY A 218 -17.75 15.42 -11.97
C GLY A 218 -18.68 14.51 -11.14
N ALA A 219 -18.68 13.19 -11.39
CA ALA A 219 -19.38 12.24 -10.54
C ALA A 219 -18.75 12.14 -9.13
N ASP A 220 -19.50 11.59 -8.19
CA ASP A 220 -19.00 11.27 -6.85
C ASP A 220 -17.72 10.42 -6.92
N TYR A 221 -16.72 10.79 -6.12
CA TYR A 221 -15.41 10.14 -6.15
C TYR A 221 -15.51 8.66 -5.72
N GLY A 222 -16.38 8.34 -4.76
CA GLY A 222 -16.59 6.96 -4.31
C GLY A 222 -17.14 6.11 -5.44
N LEU A 223 -18.13 6.63 -6.16
CA LEU A 223 -18.69 5.94 -7.33
C LEU A 223 -17.65 5.74 -8.44
N GLN A 224 -16.86 6.76 -8.78
CA GLN A 224 -15.79 6.63 -9.78
C GLN A 224 -14.78 5.55 -9.40
N ILE A 225 -14.36 5.51 -8.13
CA ILE A 225 -13.41 4.52 -7.62
C ILE A 225 -13.99 3.10 -7.72
N LEU A 226 -15.24 2.91 -7.29
CA LEU A 226 -15.90 1.61 -7.34
C LEU A 226 -16.08 1.11 -8.78
N VAL A 227 -16.50 1.98 -9.69
CA VAL A 227 -16.64 1.65 -11.11
C VAL A 227 -15.29 1.30 -11.74
N ALA A 228 -14.26 2.10 -11.48
CA ALA A 228 -12.91 1.82 -11.97
C ALA A 228 -12.37 0.49 -11.44
N MET A 229 -12.56 0.20 -10.15
CA MET A 229 -12.18 -1.07 -9.54
C MET A 229 -12.91 -2.26 -10.16
N ALA A 230 -14.22 -2.14 -10.40
CA ALA A 230 -15.01 -3.19 -11.05
C ALA A 230 -14.51 -3.44 -12.48
N LEU A 231 -14.31 -2.39 -13.27
CA LEU A 231 -13.81 -2.50 -14.64
C LEU A 231 -12.39 -3.06 -14.72
N ALA A 232 -11.47 -2.58 -13.87
CA ALA A 232 -10.12 -3.09 -13.79
C ALA A 232 -10.13 -4.58 -13.41
N THR A 233 -11.01 -4.97 -12.49
CA THR A 233 -11.20 -6.37 -12.10
C THR A 233 -11.67 -7.23 -13.26
N LEU A 234 -12.71 -6.79 -13.97
CA LEU A 234 -13.20 -7.49 -15.15
C LEU A 234 -12.11 -7.61 -16.22
N ALA A 235 -11.30 -6.56 -16.43
CA ALA A 235 -10.22 -6.56 -17.41
C ALA A 235 -9.15 -7.62 -17.08
N TRP A 236 -8.58 -7.60 -15.87
CA TRP A 236 -7.52 -8.55 -15.52
C TRP A 236 -8.05 -9.98 -15.36
N VAL A 237 -9.28 -10.17 -14.88
CA VAL A 237 -9.93 -11.50 -14.81
C VAL A 237 -10.14 -12.06 -16.21
N SER A 238 -10.62 -11.23 -17.15
CA SER A 238 -10.80 -11.64 -18.54
C SER A 238 -9.47 -12.07 -19.15
N VAL A 239 -8.40 -11.30 -18.93
CA VAL A 239 -7.05 -11.67 -19.39
C VAL A 239 -6.57 -12.96 -18.74
N ALA A 240 -6.79 -13.15 -17.43
CA ALA A 240 -6.40 -14.38 -16.72
C ALA A 240 -7.10 -15.63 -17.29
N LEU A 241 -8.38 -15.53 -17.65
CA LEU A 241 -9.15 -16.63 -18.22
C LEU A 241 -8.80 -16.91 -19.69
N LEU A 242 -8.54 -15.87 -20.49
CA LEU A 242 -8.24 -15.99 -21.91
C LEU A 242 -6.77 -16.39 -22.18
N SER A 243 -5.86 -16.11 -21.26
CA SER A 243 -4.45 -16.46 -21.40
C SER A 243 -4.11 -17.81 -20.78
N ALA A 244 -3.07 -18.48 -21.28
CA ALA A 244 -2.57 -19.72 -20.69
C ALA A 244 -2.15 -19.54 -19.22
N PRO A 245 -2.29 -20.57 -18.36
CA PRO A 245 -1.79 -20.49 -16.99
C PRO A 245 -0.27 -20.41 -16.98
N ASP A 246 0.31 -19.93 -15.88
CA ASP A 246 1.75 -20.00 -15.68
C ASP A 246 2.24 -21.45 -15.67
N ASP A 247 3.53 -21.64 -15.94
CA ASP A 247 4.16 -22.96 -16.01
C ASP A 247 3.91 -23.79 -14.75
N GLU A 248 3.64 -25.07 -14.94
CA GLU A 248 3.23 -25.97 -13.86
C GLU A 248 4.32 -26.08 -12.77
N ASN A 249 5.60 -26.04 -13.13
CA ASN A 249 6.69 -26.12 -12.15
C ASN A 249 6.76 -24.83 -11.32
N THR A 250 6.45 -23.68 -11.93
CA THR A 250 6.38 -22.40 -11.22
C THR A 250 5.23 -22.42 -10.21
N LEU A 251 4.05 -22.87 -10.62
CA LEU A 251 2.88 -22.97 -9.73
C LEU A 251 3.08 -23.97 -8.60
N THR A 252 3.69 -25.13 -8.90
CA THR A 252 3.99 -26.17 -7.91
C THR A 252 5.01 -25.69 -6.89
N SER A 253 6.13 -25.12 -7.33
CA SER A 253 7.17 -24.58 -6.44
C SER A 253 6.70 -23.39 -5.60
N PHE A 254 5.79 -22.57 -6.14
CA PHE A 254 5.13 -21.52 -5.36
C PHE A 254 4.23 -22.13 -4.27
N TYR A 255 3.37 -23.09 -4.63
CA TYR A 255 2.45 -23.73 -3.69
C TYR A 255 3.18 -24.43 -2.54
N GLU A 256 4.28 -25.13 -2.82
CA GLU A 256 5.08 -25.83 -1.80
C GLU A 256 5.73 -24.87 -0.79
N ARG A 257 6.25 -23.72 -1.27
CA ARG A 257 6.94 -22.73 -0.43
C ARG A 257 5.97 -21.83 0.33
N ALA A 258 4.98 -21.27 -0.37
CA ALA A 258 4.09 -20.26 0.18
C ALA A 258 2.86 -20.85 0.90
N ARG A 259 2.46 -22.09 0.55
CA ARG A 259 1.23 -22.75 1.02
C ARG A 259 0.02 -21.78 1.05
N PRO A 260 -0.29 -21.16 -0.11
CA PRO A 260 -1.28 -20.10 -0.19
C PRO A 260 -2.70 -20.62 0.14
N LEU A 261 -3.52 -19.75 0.71
CA LEU A 261 -4.95 -20.00 0.93
C LEU A 261 -5.75 -19.82 -0.37
N GLY A 262 -6.99 -20.31 -0.42
CA GLY A 262 -7.92 -20.07 -1.53
C GLY A 262 -8.02 -21.21 -2.53
N TRP A 263 -8.25 -20.88 -3.80
CA TRP A 263 -8.68 -21.82 -4.84
C TRP A 263 -7.55 -22.59 -5.52
N TRP A 264 -6.59 -23.11 -4.75
CA TRP A 264 -5.41 -23.81 -5.28
C TRP A 264 -5.61 -25.33 -5.49
N GLY A 265 -6.84 -25.83 -5.33
CA GLY A 265 -7.16 -27.27 -5.39
C GLY A 265 -6.57 -28.05 -6.57
N PRO A 266 -6.58 -27.55 -7.83
CA PRO A 266 -5.95 -28.22 -8.95
C PRO A 266 -4.44 -28.43 -8.79
N ILE A 267 -3.70 -27.40 -8.33
CA ILE A 267 -2.26 -27.46 -8.12
C ILE A 267 -1.94 -28.29 -6.87
N ALA A 268 -2.70 -28.10 -5.80
CA ALA A 268 -2.55 -28.86 -4.55
C ALA A 268 -2.66 -30.38 -4.77
N ARG A 269 -3.57 -30.84 -5.64
CA ARG A 269 -3.70 -32.26 -6.00
C ARG A 269 -2.46 -32.77 -6.73
N ARG A 270 -1.96 -32.01 -7.71
CA ARG A 270 -0.74 -32.38 -8.47
C ARG A 270 0.50 -32.44 -7.59
N VAL A 271 0.65 -31.53 -6.63
CA VAL A 271 1.75 -31.57 -5.65
C VAL A 271 1.69 -32.85 -4.81
N ARG A 272 0.50 -33.23 -4.33
CA ARG A 272 0.30 -34.48 -3.56
C ARG A 272 0.59 -35.72 -4.40
N GLU A 273 0.19 -35.73 -5.67
CA GLU A 273 0.46 -36.83 -6.60
C GLU A 273 1.97 -36.96 -6.92
N ARG A 274 2.72 -35.86 -6.94
CA ARG A 274 4.19 -35.86 -7.14
C ARG A 274 4.99 -36.21 -5.88
N SER A 275 4.45 -36.00 -4.68
CA SER A 275 5.13 -36.30 -3.41
C SER A 275 4.30 -37.20 -2.50
N PRO A 276 4.26 -38.52 -2.76
CA PRO A 276 3.52 -39.48 -1.92
C PRO A 276 4.10 -39.71 -0.51
N LEU A 277 5.17 -39.04 -0.07
CA LEU A 277 5.88 -39.36 1.18
C LEU A 277 5.57 -38.49 2.41
N HIS A 278 4.75 -37.44 2.33
CA HIS A 278 4.29 -36.73 3.54
C HIS A 278 2.82 -36.32 3.42
N PRO A 279 1.90 -36.95 4.18
CA PRO A 279 0.54 -36.43 4.30
C PRO A 279 0.58 -35.04 4.94
N PRO A 280 -0.38 -34.15 4.61
CA PRO A 280 -0.50 -32.88 5.31
C PRO A 280 -0.87 -33.18 6.76
N GLU A 281 0.05 -32.87 7.69
CA GLU A 281 -0.31 -32.74 9.10
C GLU A 281 -1.47 -31.75 9.19
N GLN A 282 -2.64 -32.27 9.54
CA GLN A 282 -3.74 -31.46 10.03
C GLN A 282 -3.20 -30.68 11.21
N THR A 283 -3.33 -29.36 11.14
CA THR A 283 -2.88 -28.41 12.15
C THR A 283 -3.59 -28.68 13.48
N VAL A 284 -3.07 -29.62 14.27
CA VAL A 284 -3.27 -29.63 15.72
C VAL A 284 -2.31 -28.57 16.24
N LEU A 285 -2.85 -27.41 16.58
CA LEU A 285 -2.13 -26.41 17.36
C LEU A 285 -1.84 -27.00 18.74
N THR A 286 -0.78 -27.79 18.88
CA THR A 286 -0.22 -28.11 20.19
C THR A 286 0.58 -26.89 20.67
N PRO A 287 0.29 -26.35 21.87
CA PRO A 287 1.14 -25.35 22.47
C PRO A 287 2.46 -26.04 22.84
N GLN A 288 3.55 -25.66 22.20
CA GLN A 288 4.88 -26.02 22.70
C GLN A 288 5.11 -25.29 24.02
N GLN A 289 5.11 -26.09 25.09
CA GLN A 289 5.62 -25.76 26.40
C GLN A 289 7.13 -25.56 26.30
N GLU A 290 7.60 -24.38 26.70
CA GLU A 290 8.73 -24.06 27.59
C GLU A 290 9.14 -22.60 27.43
#